data_AF-A0A382SZ51-F1
#
_entry.id   AF-A0A382SZ51-F1
#
_cell.length_a   1.000
_cell.length_b   1.000
_cell.length_c   1.000
_cell.angle_alpha   90.00
_cell.angle_beta   90.00
_cell.angle_gamma   90.00
#
_symmetry.space_group_name_H-M   'P 1'
#
loop_
_entity.id
_entity.type
_entity.pdbx_description
1 polymer ?
#
loop_
_entity_poly.entity_id
_entity_poly.type
_entity_poly.pdbx_seq_one_letter_code
_entity_poly.pdbx_strand_id
1 'polypeptide(L)'
;MHGGGWNPNVPGVQEVRRIRGALSLILEDVEFGKAYDQGVAIRLAGYLRPHWKLTLLSSIAMLVYIATQVSVPLLVGMAINQYIRADDLPLAERIAGLNGIGLVFAFVVCLNLAGNFLHLRGLARVNQMVLYKLRTEMHAHLQRLSTLFFDHNEVGRLMSRVQSDTMALQEFMMIFAVGFAEILSLVGIVF
;
A
#
# COMPACT_ATOMS: atom_id res chain seq x y z
N MET A 1 -15.55 62.39 -12.25
CA MET A 1 -14.25 61.90 -12.74
C MET A 1 -13.75 60.93 -11.66
N HIS A 2 -13.61 59.61 -11.83
CA HIS A 2 -13.39 58.75 -12.98
C HIS A 2 -14.38 57.57 -12.99
N GLY A 3 -14.83 57.18 -14.18
CA GLY A 3 -15.75 56.07 -14.39
C GLY A 3 -15.13 54.72 -14.04
N GLY A 4 -15.82 53.96 -13.18
CA GLY A 4 -15.57 52.54 -13.01
C GLY A 4 -16.04 51.81 -14.27
N GLY A 5 -15.10 51.51 -15.16
CA GLY A 5 -15.34 50.76 -16.37
C GLY A 5 -15.97 49.40 -16.03
N TRP A 6 -17.16 49.17 -16.56
CA TRP A 6 -17.73 47.83 -16.63
C TRP A 6 -16.74 46.93 -17.38
N ASN A 7 -16.13 46.00 -16.67
CA ASN A 7 -15.21 45.03 -17.25
C ASN A 7 -16.04 43.81 -17.72
N PRO A 8 -16.17 43.54 -19.03
CA PRO A 8 -16.94 42.41 -19.54
C PRO A 8 -16.36 41.04 -19.16
N ASN A 9 -15.14 40.99 -18.61
CA ASN A 9 -14.45 39.75 -18.26
C ASN A 9 -14.56 39.35 -16.79
N VAL A 10 -15.31 40.09 -15.95
CA VAL A 10 -15.59 39.63 -14.57
C VAL A 10 -16.87 38.81 -14.55
N PRO A 11 -16.83 37.54 -14.09
CA PRO A 11 -18.00 36.70 -13.98
C PRO A 11 -19.09 37.40 -13.16
N GLY A 12 -20.33 37.35 -13.64
CA GLY A 12 -21.45 37.96 -12.93
C GLY A 12 -21.63 37.35 -11.53
N VAL A 13 -22.13 38.13 -10.56
CA VAL A 13 -22.31 37.68 -9.16
C VAL A 13 -23.09 36.37 -9.05
N GLN A 14 -24.02 36.11 -9.98
CA GLN A 14 -24.77 34.85 -10.06
C GLN A 14 -23.93 33.66 -10.53
N GLU A 15 -23.00 33.89 -11.45
CA GLU A 15 -22.07 32.90 -11.98
C GLU A 15 -21.04 32.50 -10.93
N VAL A 16 -20.50 33.49 -10.18
CA VAL A 16 -19.63 33.25 -9.03
C VAL A 16 -20.34 32.42 -7.95
N ARG A 17 -21.63 32.68 -7.68
CA ARG A 17 -22.41 31.92 -6.70
C ARG A 17 -22.69 30.48 -7.18
N ARG A 18 -22.89 30.27 -8.48
CA ARG A 18 -23.07 28.94 -9.08
C ARG A 18 -21.76 28.14 -9.05
N ILE A 19 -20.63 28.78 -9.38
CA ILE A 19 -19.29 28.18 -9.27
C ILE A 19 -18.98 27.83 -7.82
N ARG A 20 -19.27 28.72 -6.87
CA ARG A 20 -19.06 28.46 -5.44
C ARG A 20 -19.90 27.29 -4.92
N GLY A 21 -21.13 27.14 -5.39
CA GLY A 21 -22.00 26.00 -5.03
C GLY A 21 -21.56 24.68 -5.67
N ALA A 22 -21.10 24.71 -6.93
CA ALA A 22 -20.51 23.54 -7.58
C ALA A 22 -19.18 23.15 -6.92
N LEU A 23 -18.36 24.14 -6.55
CA LEU A 23 -17.10 23.95 -5.84
C LEU A 23 -17.35 23.41 -4.42
N SER A 24 -18.37 23.89 -3.70
CA SER A 24 -18.68 23.35 -2.38
C SER A 24 -19.16 21.90 -2.41
N LEU A 25 -19.89 21.48 -3.46
CA LEU A 25 -20.26 20.07 -3.66
C LEU A 25 -19.04 19.18 -3.95
N ILE A 26 -18.10 19.67 -4.77
CA ILE A 26 -16.83 18.96 -5.05
C ILE A 26 -15.95 18.93 -3.79
N LEU A 27 -15.95 20.00 -3.00
CA LEU A 27 -15.21 20.07 -1.74
C LEU A 27 -15.84 19.22 -0.63
N GLU A 28 -17.17 19.08 -0.57
CA GLU A 28 -17.86 18.14 0.33
C GLU A 28 -17.59 16.68 -0.04
N ASP A 29 -17.49 16.34 -1.34
CA ASP A 29 -17.04 15.01 -1.79
C ASP A 29 -15.55 14.73 -1.45
N VAL A 30 -14.74 15.79 -1.28
CA VAL A 30 -13.33 15.71 -0.85
C VAL A 30 -13.17 15.80 0.67
N GLU A 31 -14.10 16.42 1.39
CA GLU A 31 -14.15 16.46 2.85
C GLU A 31 -14.72 15.14 3.42
N PHE A 32 -13.82 14.17 3.57
CA PHE A 32 -13.82 13.14 4.61
C PHE A 32 -15.21 12.69 5.14
N GLY A 33 -15.98 12.02 4.28
CA GLY A 33 -17.08 11.17 4.71
C GLY A 33 -16.57 9.99 5.54
N LYS A 34 -16.64 10.12 6.87
CA LYS A 34 -16.31 9.12 7.91
C LYS A 34 -14.99 8.34 7.70
N ALA A 35 -13.99 8.74 8.49
CA ALA A 35 -12.80 7.94 8.74
C ALA A 35 -13.17 6.49 9.10
N TYR A 36 -12.73 5.54 8.25
CA TYR A 36 -12.55 4.13 8.57
C TYR A 36 -13.75 3.41 9.23
N ASP A 37 -14.63 2.83 8.40
CA ASP A 37 -15.68 1.94 8.88
C ASP A 37 -15.09 0.54 9.16
N GLN A 38 -14.70 0.27 10.41
CA GLN A 38 -14.09 -1.00 10.85
C GLN A 38 -14.89 -2.24 10.41
N GLY A 39 -16.22 -2.12 10.31
CA GLY A 39 -17.09 -3.21 9.86
C GLY A 39 -16.81 -3.65 8.42
N VAL A 40 -16.40 -2.71 7.55
CA VAL A 40 -16.05 -2.99 6.15
C VAL A 40 -14.70 -3.68 6.08
N ALA A 41 -13.72 -3.25 6.88
CA ALA A 41 -12.41 -3.88 6.98
C ALA A 41 -12.50 -5.33 7.48
N ILE A 42 -13.35 -5.60 8.48
CA ILE A 42 -13.57 -6.96 9.02
C ILE A 42 -14.29 -7.85 7.99
N ARG A 43 -15.24 -7.31 7.22
CA ARG A 43 -15.88 -8.03 6.11
C ARG A 43 -14.87 -8.38 5.01
N LEU A 44 -13.98 -7.47 4.64
CA LEU A 44 -12.87 -7.70 3.70
C LEU A 44 -11.87 -8.73 4.23
N ALA A 45 -11.54 -8.70 5.53
CA ALA A 45 -10.73 -9.73 6.17
C ALA A 45 -11.40 -11.12 6.11
N GLY A 46 -12.74 -11.17 6.08
CA GLY A 46 -13.50 -12.38 5.78
C GLY A 46 -13.21 -12.99 4.41
N TYR A 47 -12.91 -12.19 3.39
CA TYR A 47 -12.54 -12.67 2.04
C TYR A 47 -11.11 -13.25 1.96
N LEU A 48 -10.24 -12.88 2.91
CA LEU A 48 -8.89 -13.47 3.08
C LEU A 48 -8.93 -14.86 3.74
N ARG A 49 -9.98 -15.14 4.53
CA ARG A 49 -10.14 -16.38 5.33
C ARG A 49 -9.96 -17.69 4.53
N PRO A 50 -10.44 -17.84 3.28
CA PRO A 50 -10.25 -19.06 2.50
C PRO A 50 -8.80 -19.33 2.05
N HIS A 51 -7.92 -18.32 2.08
CA HIS A 51 -6.53 -18.42 1.59
C HIS A 51 -5.48 -18.15 2.67
N TRP A 52 -5.84 -18.36 3.94
CA TRP A 52 -4.99 -18.10 5.10
C TRP A 52 -3.58 -18.71 5.00
N LYS A 53 -3.40 -19.84 4.30
CA LYS A 53 -2.08 -20.45 4.08
C LYS A 53 -1.16 -19.61 3.20
N LEU A 54 -1.69 -18.99 2.14
CA LEU A 54 -0.91 -18.09 1.27
C LEU A 54 -0.62 -16.77 1.97
N THR A 55 -1.61 -16.24 2.69
CA THR A 55 -1.43 -15.03 3.50
C THR A 55 -0.40 -15.27 4.59
N LEU A 56 -0.47 -16.38 5.32
CA LEU A 56 0.50 -16.76 6.34
C LEU A 56 1.90 -16.95 5.76
N LEU A 57 2.04 -17.62 4.61
CA LEU A 57 3.33 -17.76 3.93
C LEU A 57 3.92 -16.40 3.53
N SER A 58 3.08 -15.48 3.04
CA SER A 58 3.49 -14.13 2.67
C SER A 58 3.85 -13.28 3.89
N SER A 59 3.14 -13.46 5.01
CA SER A 59 3.45 -12.85 6.31
C SER A 59 4.75 -13.39 6.90
N ILE A 60 5.04 -14.68 6.78
CA ILE A 60 6.33 -15.25 7.21
C ILE A 60 7.46 -14.69 6.33
N ALA A 61 7.27 -14.63 5.01
CA ALA A 61 8.26 -14.03 4.11
C ALA A 61 8.50 -12.53 4.44
N MET A 62 7.45 -11.81 4.82
CA MET A 62 7.52 -10.44 5.30
C MET A 62 8.38 -10.31 6.57
N LEU A 63 8.16 -11.19 7.55
CA LEU A 63 8.96 -11.20 8.79
C LEU A 63 10.43 -11.50 8.51
N VAL A 64 10.73 -12.45 7.62
CA VAL A 64 12.11 -12.74 7.20
C VAL A 64 12.74 -11.54 6.51
N TYR A 65 12.00 -10.87 5.62
CA TYR A 65 12.48 -9.65 4.96
C TYR A 65 12.83 -8.55 5.97
N ILE A 66 11.94 -8.32 6.96
CA ILE A 66 12.16 -7.32 8.01
C ILE A 66 13.38 -7.66 8.87
N ALA A 67 13.51 -8.92 9.31
CA ALA A 67 14.67 -9.37 10.07
C ALA A 67 15.98 -9.15 9.29
N THR A 68 15.92 -9.34 7.97
CA THR A 68 17.08 -9.11 7.11
C THR A 68 17.39 -7.63 6.97
N GLN A 69 16.38 -6.75 6.86
CA GLN A 69 16.59 -5.29 6.83
C GLN A 69 17.25 -4.77 8.12
N VAL A 70 16.81 -5.25 9.28
CA VAL A 70 17.40 -4.89 10.59
C VAL A 70 18.83 -5.41 10.73
N SER A 71 19.14 -6.57 10.13
CA SER A 71 20.48 -7.16 10.20
C SER A 71 21.54 -6.34 9.45
N VAL A 72 21.17 -5.59 8.40
CA VAL A 72 22.10 -4.77 7.59
C VAL A 72 22.85 -3.73 8.44
N PRO A 73 22.18 -2.80 9.16
CA PRO A 73 22.87 -1.80 9.98
C PRO A 73 23.67 -2.43 11.15
N LEU A 74 23.19 -3.53 11.73
CA LEU A 74 23.92 -4.25 12.79
C LEU A 74 25.24 -4.82 12.27
N LEU A 75 25.23 -5.46 11.09
CA LEU A 75 26.44 -5.99 10.47
C LEU A 75 27.43 -4.89 10.09
N VAL A 76 26.94 -3.76 9.57
CA VAL A 76 27.79 -2.59 9.28
C VAL A 76 28.39 -2.02 10.57
N GLY A 77 27.61 -1.94 11.65
CA GLY A 77 28.09 -1.51 12.96
C GLY A 77 29.16 -2.45 13.53
N MET A 78 28.97 -3.76 13.43
CA MET A 78 29.96 -4.77 13.84
C MET A 78 31.24 -4.66 13.00
N ALA A 79 31.12 -4.52 11.67
CA ALA A 79 32.27 -4.33 10.78
C ALA A 79 33.11 -3.12 11.18
N ILE A 80 32.46 -1.99 11.48
CA ILE A 80 33.14 -0.76 11.86
C ILE A 80 33.80 -0.90 13.24
N ASN A 81 33.06 -1.38 14.24
CA ASN A 81 33.52 -1.40 15.63
C ASN A 81 34.61 -2.45 15.88
N GLN A 82 34.53 -3.64 15.27
CA GLN A 82 35.48 -4.73 15.53
C GLN A 82 36.69 -4.73 14.59
N TYR A 83 36.57 -4.19 13.36
CA TYR A 83 37.63 -4.31 12.36
C TYR A 83 38.17 -2.98 11.86
N ILE A 84 37.37 -1.90 11.83
CA ILE A 84 37.85 -0.58 11.40
C ILE A 84 38.43 0.23 12.58
N ARG A 85 37.81 0.18 13.76
CA ARG A 85 38.27 0.90 14.97
C ARG A 85 39.23 0.12 15.86
N ALA A 86 39.45 -1.16 15.61
CA ALA A 86 40.38 -1.97 16.37
C ALA A 86 41.82 -1.71 15.90
N ASP A 87 42.47 -0.70 16.49
CA ASP A 87 43.89 -0.39 16.24
C ASP A 87 44.84 -1.41 16.87
N ASP A 88 44.34 -2.21 17.82
CA ASP A 88 45.11 -3.19 18.58
C ASP A 88 45.33 -4.52 17.82
N LEU A 89 44.56 -4.75 16.74
CA LEU A 89 44.60 -6.00 15.98
C LEU A 89 45.61 -5.93 14.81
N PRO A 90 46.38 -7.01 14.58
CA PRO A 90 47.25 -7.12 13.40
C PRO A 90 46.46 -6.89 12.11
N LEU A 91 47.06 -6.19 11.14
CA LEU A 91 46.42 -5.84 9.86
C LEU A 91 45.84 -7.07 9.13
N ALA A 92 46.53 -8.22 9.24
CA ALA A 92 46.10 -9.49 8.64
C ALA A 92 44.80 -10.03 9.25
N GLU A 93 44.63 -9.94 10.57
CA GLU A 93 43.42 -10.38 11.26
C GLU A 93 42.24 -9.44 11.00
N ARG A 94 42.53 -8.13 10.88
CA ARG A 94 41.51 -7.12 10.50
C ARG A 94 40.94 -7.39 9.12
N ILE A 95 41.80 -7.68 8.13
CA ILE A 95 41.37 -7.97 6.76
C ILE A 95 40.63 -9.32 6.69
N ALA A 96 41.12 -10.35 7.39
CA ALA A 96 40.49 -11.66 7.40
C ALA A 96 39.08 -11.62 8.01
N GLY A 97 38.90 -10.93 9.14
CA GLY A 97 37.58 -10.81 9.76
C GLY A 97 36.63 -9.84 9.04
N LEU A 98 37.16 -8.80 8.38
CA LEU A 98 36.35 -7.97 7.48
C LEU A 98 35.85 -8.77 6.27
N ASN A 99 36.68 -9.66 5.72
CA ASN A 99 36.25 -10.57 4.64
C ASN A 99 35.19 -11.56 5.13
N GLY A 100 35.34 -12.09 6.36
CA GLY A 100 34.33 -12.93 7.01
C GLY A 100 32.98 -12.25 7.18
N ILE A 101 32.97 -11.02 7.71
CA ILE A 101 31.74 -10.20 7.81
C ILE A 101 31.20 -9.85 6.42
N GLY A 102 32.07 -9.54 5.45
CA GLY A 102 31.67 -9.27 4.07
C GLY A 102 30.91 -10.45 3.44
N LEU A 103 31.35 -11.68 3.73
CA LEU A 103 30.68 -12.90 3.25
C LEU A 103 29.31 -13.10 3.92
N VAL A 104 29.22 -12.88 5.23
CA VAL A 104 27.94 -12.88 5.98
C VAL A 104 27.00 -11.80 5.45
N PHE A 105 27.52 -10.61 5.18
CA PHE A 105 26.77 -9.49 4.62
C PHE A 105 26.22 -9.84 3.23
N ALA A 106 27.05 -10.41 2.35
CA ALA A 106 26.61 -10.88 1.04
C ALA A 106 25.49 -11.93 1.15
N PHE A 107 25.60 -12.86 2.10
CA PHE A 107 24.56 -13.85 2.37
C PHE A 107 23.24 -13.21 2.85
N VAL A 108 23.32 -12.24 3.76
CA VAL A 108 22.17 -11.47 4.25
C VAL A 108 21.51 -10.68 3.12
N VAL A 109 22.28 -10.04 2.23
CA VAL A 109 21.73 -9.35 1.06
C VAL A 109 21.00 -10.31 0.11
N CYS A 110 21.55 -11.50 -0.13
CA CYS A 110 20.87 -12.54 -0.92
C CYS A 110 19.55 -12.99 -0.28
N LEU A 111 19.54 -13.19 1.04
CA LEU A 111 18.31 -13.48 1.79
C LEU A 111 17.30 -12.33 1.72
N ASN A 112 17.78 -11.09 1.72
CA ASN A 112 16.91 -9.91 1.61
C ASN A 112 16.20 -9.90 0.26
N LEU A 113 16.95 -10.13 -0.81
CA LEU A 113 16.41 -10.22 -2.17
C LEU A 113 15.35 -11.32 -2.28
N ALA A 114 15.66 -12.51 -1.76
CA ALA A 114 14.74 -13.65 -1.79
C ALA A 114 13.48 -13.39 -0.95
N GLY A 115 13.64 -12.84 0.26
CA GLY A 115 12.55 -12.49 1.17
C GLY A 115 11.63 -11.43 0.57
N ASN A 116 12.20 -10.36 0.02
CA ASN A 116 11.45 -9.30 -0.66
C ASN A 116 10.67 -9.85 -1.87
N PHE A 117 11.32 -10.66 -2.69
CA PHE A 117 10.69 -11.27 -3.85
C PHE A 117 9.51 -12.18 -3.49
N LEU A 118 9.68 -13.02 -2.47
CA LEU A 118 8.61 -13.88 -1.96
C LEU A 118 7.47 -13.07 -1.35
N HIS A 119 7.78 -12.02 -0.59
CA HIS A 119 6.80 -11.12 -0.01
C HIS A 119 5.96 -10.43 -1.09
N LEU A 120 6.61 -9.77 -2.06
CA LEU A 120 5.92 -9.06 -3.15
C LEU A 120 5.09 -10.01 -4.02
N ARG A 121 5.63 -11.19 -4.37
CA ARG A 121 4.86 -12.18 -5.13
C ARG A 121 3.69 -12.75 -4.35
N GLY A 122 3.88 -13.03 -3.07
CA GLY A 122 2.83 -13.53 -2.18
C GLY A 122 1.70 -12.51 -2.06
N LEU A 123 2.05 -11.26 -1.80
CA LEU A 123 1.12 -10.14 -1.73
C LEU A 123 0.37 -9.96 -3.05
N ALA A 124 1.07 -9.94 -4.19
CA ALA A 124 0.43 -9.82 -5.51
C ALA A 124 -0.54 -10.97 -5.81
N ARG A 125 -0.18 -12.22 -5.47
CA ARG A 125 -1.04 -13.40 -5.63
C ARG A 125 -2.33 -13.28 -4.82
N VAL A 126 -2.21 -12.92 -3.54
CA VAL A 126 -3.36 -12.71 -2.66
C VAL A 126 -4.26 -11.62 -3.24
N ASN A 127 -3.67 -10.53 -3.71
CA ASN A 127 -4.38 -9.39 -4.28
C ASN A 127 -5.22 -9.78 -5.51
N GLN A 128 -4.62 -10.51 -6.45
CA GLN A 128 -5.31 -10.99 -7.64
C GLN A 128 -6.44 -11.96 -7.32
N MET A 129 -6.28 -12.82 -6.31
CA MET A 129 -7.33 -13.75 -5.89
C MET A 129 -8.53 -13.04 -5.27
N VAL A 130 -8.30 -12.03 -4.43
CA VAL A 130 -9.37 -11.21 -3.85
C VAL A 130 -10.13 -10.48 -4.96
N LEU A 131 -9.40 -9.85 -5.89
CA LEU A 131 -9.98 -9.18 -7.06
C LEU A 131 -10.85 -10.13 -7.90
N TYR A 132 -10.35 -11.34 -8.15
CA TYR A 132 -11.09 -12.36 -8.90
C TYR A 132 -12.42 -12.70 -8.23
N LYS A 133 -12.41 -12.98 -6.91
CA LYS A 133 -13.64 -13.29 -6.16
C LYS A 133 -14.64 -12.14 -6.17
N LEU A 134 -14.18 -10.91 -5.90
CA LEU A 134 -15.04 -9.73 -5.89
C LEU A 134 -15.71 -9.52 -7.25
N ARG A 135 -14.94 -9.62 -8.34
CA ARG A 135 -15.50 -9.51 -9.70
C ARG A 135 -16.51 -10.62 -9.98
N THR A 136 -16.22 -11.87 -9.63
CA THR A 136 -17.13 -12.99 -9.86
C THR A 136 -18.44 -12.84 -9.08
N GLU A 137 -18.40 -12.49 -7.79
CA GLU A 137 -19.61 -12.29 -6.98
C GLU A 137 -20.44 -11.11 -7.48
N MET A 138 -19.78 -10.01 -7.87
CA MET A 138 -20.47 -8.84 -8.42
C MET A 138 -21.15 -9.15 -9.75
N HIS A 139 -20.47 -9.84 -10.67
CA HIS A 139 -21.08 -10.29 -11.91
C HIS A 139 -22.27 -11.21 -11.66
N ALA A 140 -22.15 -12.17 -10.75
CA ALA A 140 -23.23 -13.07 -10.39
C ALA A 140 -24.43 -12.35 -9.76
N HIS A 141 -24.19 -11.30 -8.96
CA HIS A 141 -25.24 -10.48 -8.37
C HIS A 141 -25.96 -9.64 -9.44
N LEU A 142 -25.21 -9.01 -10.36
CA LEU A 142 -25.78 -8.26 -11.47
C LEU A 142 -26.65 -9.16 -12.37
N GLN A 143 -26.22 -10.39 -12.64
CA GLN A 143 -27.00 -11.35 -13.45
C GLN A 143 -28.34 -11.76 -12.82
N ARG A 144 -28.49 -11.63 -11.49
CA ARG A 144 -29.73 -11.97 -10.77
C ARG A 144 -30.69 -10.80 -10.62
N LEU A 145 -30.28 -9.61 -11.04
CA LEU A 145 -31.05 -8.39 -10.90
C LEU A 145 -32.12 -8.29 -12.00
N SER A 146 -33.29 -7.73 -11.68
CA SER A 146 -34.40 -7.66 -12.63
C SER A 146 -34.10 -6.69 -13.77
N THR A 147 -34.65 -6.98 -14.95
CA THR A 147 -34.54 -6.12 -16.15
C THR A 147 -35.03 -4.69 -15.91
N LEU A 148 -36.05 -4.52 -15.06
CA LEU A 148 -36.60 -3.21 -14.66
C LEU A 148 -35.56 -2.31 -13.95
N PHE A 149 -34.58 -2.89 -13.25
CA PHE A 149 -33.50 -2.14 -12.61
C PHE A 149 -32.50 -1.57 -13.64
N PHE A 150 -32.28 -2.31 -14.73
CA PHE A 150 -31.36 -1.92 -15.81
C PHE A 150 -31.95 -0.86 -16.74
N ASP A 151 -33.28 -0.71 -16.79
CA ASP A 151 -33.93 0.40 -17.51
C ASP A 151 -33.70 1.76 -16.82
N HIS A 152 -33.52 1.78 -15.49
CA HIS A 152 -33.28 3.00 -14.72
C HIS A 152 -31.79 3.26 -14.44
N ASN A 153 -30.91 2.29 -14.68
CA ASN A 153 -29.48 2.40 -14.37
C ASN A 153 -28.63 1.85 -15.52
N GLU A 154 -27.79 2.71 -16.10
CA GLU A 154 -26.85 2.33 -17.15
C GLU A 154 -25.91 1.21 -16.67
N VAL A 155 -26.03 0.03 -17.28
CA VAL A 155 -25.20 -1.16 -16.98
C VAL A 155 -23.71 -0.82 -17.03
N GLY A 156 -23.30 0.01 -17.98
CA GLY A 156 -21.90 0.45 -18.13
C GLY A 156 -21.40 1.29 -16.95
N ARG A 157 -22.24 2.18 -16.40
CA ARG A 157 -21.91 3.02 -15.24
C ARG A 157 -21.82 2.18 -13.96
N LEU A 158 -22.73 1.23 -13.79
CA LEU A 158 -22.68 0.26 -12.69
C LEU A 158 -21.40 -0.58 -12.75
N MET A 159 -21.08 -1.13 -13.92
CA MET A 159 -19.89 -1.96 -14.07
C MET A 159 -18.60 -1.16 -13.83
N SER A 160 -18.52 0.06 -14.35
CA SER A 160 -17.37 0.95 -14.12
C SER A 160 -17.20 1.29 -12.65
N ARG A 161 -18.29 1.67 -11.95
CA ARG A 161 -18.25 1.97 -10.52
C ARG A 161 -17.80 0.76 -9.70
N VAL A 162 -18.37 -0.42 -9.97
CA VAL A 162 -18.00 -1.65 -9.27
C VAL A 162 -16.53 -2.03 -9.50
N GLN A 163 -16.03 -1.91 -10.74
CA GLN A 163 -14.62 -2.18 -11.02
C GLN A 163 -13.70 -1.18 -10.34
N SER A 164 -14.05 0.12 -10.40
CA SER A 164 -13.30 1.20 -9.76
C SER A 164 -13.26 1.02 -8.24
N ASP A 165 -14.39 0.75 -7.60
CA ASP A 165 -14.50 0.56 -6.16
C ASP A 165 -13.72 -0.69 -5.70
N THR A 166 -13.77 -1.77 -6.50
CA THR A 166 -12.99 -2.98 -6.21
C THR A 166 -11.48 -2.74 -6.33
N MET A 167 -11.05 -1.95 -7.33
CA MET A 167 -9.64 -1.56 -7.48
C MET A 167 -9.18 -0.65 -6.35
N ALA A 168 -9.99 0.31 -5.92
CA ALA A 168 -9.67 1.19 -4.80
C ALA A 168 -9.50 0.40 -3.49
N LEU A 169 -10.39 -0.56 -3.22
CA LEU A 169 -10.26 -1.45 -2.06
C LEU A 169 -9.00 -2.31 -2.13
N GLN A 170 -8.65 -2.79 -3.33
CA GLN A 170 -7.44 -3.56 -3.58
C GLN A 170 -6.17 -2.77 -3.27
N GLU A 171 -6.10 -1.53 -3.78
CA GLU A 171 -4.97 -0.63 -3.56
C GLU A 171 -4.84 -0.26 -2.08
N PHE A 172 -5.97 0.05 -1.42
CA PHE A 172 -6.00 0.33 0.01
C PHE A 172 -5.46 -0.83 0.85
N MET A 173 -5.85 -2.08 0.55
CA MET A 173 -5.34 -3.27 1.25
C MET A 173 -3.83 -3.46 1.04
N MET A 174 -3.33 -3.17 -0.16
CA MET A 174 -1.90 -3.25 -0.45
C MET A 174 -1.11 -2.20 0.33
N ILE A 175 -1.55 -0.94 0.31
CA ILE A 175 -0.90 0.16 1.04
C ILE A 175 -0.92 -0.14 2.54
N PHE A 176 -2.05 -0.62 3.07
CA PHE A 176 -2.15 -0.97 4.48
C PHE A 176 -1.18 -2.09 4.88
N ALA A 177 -1.09 -3.16 4.08
CA ALA A 177 -0.20 -4.29 4.37
C ALA A 177 1.29 -3.89 4.30
N VAL A 178 1.67 -3.12 3.28
CA VAL A 178 3.05 -2.63 3.12
C VAL A 178 3.39 -1.62 4.21
N GLY A 179 2.52 -0.63 4.47
CA GLY A 179 2.74 0.36 5.52
C GLY A 179 2.85 -0.27 6.91
N PHE A 180 2.05 -1.30 7.21
CA PHE A 180 2.20 -2.07 8.45
C PHE A 180 3.57 -2.76 8.53
N ALA A 181 4.09 -3.29 7.42
CA ALA A 181 5.42 -3.87 7.35
C ALA A 181 6.53 -2.85 7.58
N GLU A 182 6.40 -1.67 6.98
CA GLU A 182 7.34 -0.56 7.13
C GLU A 182 7.41 -0.07 8.57
N ILE A 183 6.25 0.10 9.24
CA ILE A 183 6.20 0.47 10.67
C ILE A 183 6.92 -0.57 11.52
N LEU A 184 6.66 -1.86 11.29
CA LEU A 184 7.31 -2.95 12.02
C LEU A 184 8.84 -2.94 11.80
N SER A 185 9.28 -2.67 10.57
CA SER A 185 10.70 -2.54 10.24
C SER A 185 11.35 -1.35 10.95
N LEU A 186 10.66 -0.21 11.01
CA LEU A 186 11.17 0.99 11.66
C LEU A 186 11.36 0.75 13.17
N VAL A 187 10.36 0.14 13.82
CA VAL A 187 10.46 -0.28 15.23
C VAL A 187 11.63 -1.23 15.44
N GLY A 188 11.81 -2.21 14.55
CA GLY A 188 12.94 -3.15 14.64
C GLY A 188 14.31 -2.55 14.37
N ILE A 189 14.42 -1.38 13.75
CA ILE A 189 15.69 -0.67 13.57
C ILE A 189 16.01 0.20 14.80
N VAL A 190 14.98 0.76 15.45
CA VAL A 190 15.13 1.68 16.59
C VAL A 190 15.38 0.94 17.91
N PHE A 191 14.78 -0.24 18.10
CA PHE A 191 14.95 -1.09 19.29
C PHE A 191 15.91 -2.24 19.02
#